data_AF-A0A0P8CHE8-F1
#
_entry.id   AF-A0A0P8CHE8-F1
#
_cell.length_a   1.000
_cell.length_b   1.000
_cell.length_c   1.000
_cell.angle_alpha   90.00
_cell.angle_beta   90.00
_cell.angle_gamma   90.00
#
_symmetry.space_group_name_H-M   'P 1'
#
loop_
_entity.id
_entity.type
_entity.pdbx_description
1 polymer ?
#
loop_
_entity_poly.entity_id
_entity_poly.type
_entity_poly.pdbx_seq_one_letter_code
_entity_poly.pdbx_strand_id
1 'polypeptide(L)'
;MRFQTPLLPGRLIRRYKRFLADARLDDGREVTAHVGNPGSMLGLAEPGARIWLEPNDDPKRKLRFAWRLVEHPGGHFTGVDPGAANRIVREALETCAVADLAGYDSLRPEVRYGEKSRVDFLLSGGGRPDAYVEVKSVTLSRAAGRAEF
;
A
#
# COMPACT_ATOMS: atom_id res chain seq x y z
N MET A 1 -7.64 -7.72 2.66
CA MET A 1 -7.61 -7.28 1.24
C MET A 1 -7.13 -8.40 0.31
N ARG A 2 -7.87 -8.68 -0.76
CA ARG A 2 -7.45 -9.57 -1.85
C ARG A 2 -7.14 -8.75 -3.10
N PHE A 3 -6.03 -9.01 -3.78
CA PHE A 3 -5.79 -8.45 -5.12
C PHE A 3 -6.82 -9.04 -6.09
N GLN A 4 -7.36 -8.20 -6.97
CA GLN A 4 -8.45 -8.62 -7.86
C GLN A 4 -7.93 -9.51 -9.00
N THR A 5 -6.68 -9.31 -9.40
CA THR A 5 -6.00 -10.14 -10.39
C THR A 5 -4.77 -10.80 -9.78
N PRO A 6 -4.40 -12.01 -10.22
CA PRO A 6 -3.16 -12.65 -9.81
C PRO A 6 -1.97 -11.75 -10.15
N LEU A 7 -1.09 -11.53 -9.17
CA LEU A 7 0.12 -10.77 -9.39
C LEU A 7 1.13 -11.61 -10.18
N LEU A 8 1.79 -10.96 -11.14
CA LEU A 8 2.86 -11.56 -11.92
C LEU A 8 4.21 -11.24 -11.29
N PRO A 9 5.02 -12.25 -10.94
CA PRO A 9 6.34 -12.02 -10.40
C PRO A 9 7.36 -11.64 -11.48
N GLY A 10 8.38 -10.88 -11.07
CA GLY A 10 9.50 -10.50 -11.93
C GLY A 10 10.67 -9.91 -11.16
N ARG A 11 11.65 -9.39 -11.90
CA ARG A 11 12.83 -8.70 -11.39
C ARG A 11 12.78 -7.23 -11.78
N LEU A 12 12.96 -6.34 -10.82
CA LEU A 12 13.10 -4.91 -11.09
C LEU A 12 14.35 -4.67 -11.94
N ILE A 13 14.22 -3.91 -13.02
CA ILE A 13 15.38 -3.41 -13.78
C ILE A 13 15.77 -2.05 -13.20
N ARG A 14 14.80 -1.13 -13.09
CA ARG A 14 15.01 0.21 -12.51
C ARG A 14 13.69 0.89 -12.18
N ARG A 15 13.71 1.80 -11.20
CA ARG A 15 12.66 2.79 -10.95
C ARG A 15 13.12 4.17 -11.39
N TYR A 16 12.28 4.94 -12.05
CA TYR A 16 12.61 6.27 -12.57
C TYR A 16 11.39 7.17 -12.69
N LYS A 17 11.61 8.49 -12.79
CA LYS A 17 10.55 9.52 -12.88
C LYS A 17 9.46 9.39 -11.80
N ARG A 18 9.82 8.83 -10.63
CA ARG A 18 8.98 8.51 -9.45
C ARG A 18 7.88 7.45 -9.69
N PHE A 19 7.22 7.50 -10.83
CA PHE A 19 6.00 6.75 -11.13
C PHE A 19 6.18 5.60 -12.15
N LEU A 20 7.40 5.35 -12.60
CA LEU A 20 7.72 4.33 -13.59
C LEU A 20 8.74 3.34 -13.05
N ALA A 21 8.54 2.07 -13.36
CA ALA A 21 9.52 1.02 -13.15
C ALA A 21 9.57 0.11 -14.36
N ASP A 22 10.77 -0.18 -14.86
CA ASP A 22 10.97 -1.23 -15.85
C ASP A 22 11.30 -2.52 -15.11
N ALA A 23 10.75 -3.65 -15.56
CA ALA A 23 10.93 -4.95 -14.95
C ALA A 23 10.91 -6.07 -15.99
N ARG A 24 11.58 -7.18 -15.67
CA ARG A 24 11.51 -8.42 -16.44
C ARG A 24 10.65 -9.44 -15.69
N LEU A 25 9.52 -9.83 -16.28
CA LEU A 25 8.64 -10.88 -15.76
C LEU A 25 9.32 -12.25 -15.85
N ASP A 26 8.85 -13.21 -15.06
CA ASP A 26 9.39 -14.58 -15.05
C ASP A 26 9.20 -15.33 -16.38
N ASP A 27 8.21 -14.93 -17.17
CA ASP A 27 8.01 -15.44 -18.54
C ASP A 27 8.97 -14.81 -19.57
N GLY A 28 9.86 -13.92 -19.13
CA GLY A 28 10.88 -13.28 -19.94
C GLY A 28 10.50 -11.94 -20.54
N ARG A 29 9.24 -11.51 -20.48
CA ARG A 29 8.81 -10.21 -21.03
C ARG A 29 9.37 -9.04 -20.21
N GLU A 30 9.85 -8.01 -20.90
CA GLU A 30 10.14 -6.73 -20.27
C GLU A 30 8.91 -5.81 -20.34
N VAL A 31 8.57 -5.21 -19.20
CA VAL A 31 7.37 -4.39 -19.05
C VAL A 31 7.70 -3.11 -18.29
N THR A 32 6.96 -2.04 -18.59
CA THR A 32 6.94 -0.82 -17.78
C THR A 32 5.69 -0.82 -16.90
N ALA A 33 5.88 -0.69 -15.60
CA ALA A 33 4.83 -0.64 -14.59
C ALA A 33 4.68 0.76 -14.00
N HIS A 34 3.44 1.09 -13.62
CA HIS A 34 3.14 2.23 -12.77
C HIS A 34 3.60 1.97 -11.34
N VAL A 35 4.24 2.97 -10.73
CA VAL A 35 4.60 2.98 -9.31
C VAL A 35 3.63 3.91 -8.58
N GLY A 36 2.78 3.37 -7.73
CA GLY A 36 1.81 4.16 -6.93
C GLY A 36 2.43 4.94 -5.77
N ASN A 37 3.72 4.76 -5.51
CA ASN A 37 4.45 5.42 -4.44
C ASN A 37 5.27 6.62 -4.98
N PRO A 38 4.95 7.87 -4.61
CA PRO A 38 5.77 9.01 -4.98
C PRO A 38 7.03 9.18 -4.10
N GLY A 39 7.11 8.49 -2.96
CA GLY A 39 8.19 8.61 -1.97
C GLY A 39 9.51 7.99 -2.42
N SER A 40 10.53 8.04 -1.56
CA SER A 40 11.89 7.56 -1.88
C SER A 40 11.93 6.06 -2.21
N MET A 41 11.06 5.25 -1.59
CA MET A 41 11.13 3.78 -1.62
C MET A 41 12.53 3.26 -1.27
N LEU A 42 13.19 3.94 -0.33
CA LEU A 42 14.54 3.60 0.13
C LEU A 42 14.58 2.15 0.62
N GLY A 43 15.49 1.35 0.07
CA GLY A 43 15.61 -0.08 0.40
C GLY A 43 14.60 -1.01 -0.30
N LEU A 44 13.70 -0.47 -1.15
CA LEU A 44 12.68 -1.27 -1.85
C LEU A 44 12.86 -1.33 -3.37
N ALA A 45 13.66 -0.42 -3.94
CA ALA A 45 13.78 -0.23 -5.38
C ALA A 45 15.16 -0.56 -5.95
N GLU A 46 15.85 -1.53 -5.34
CA GLU A 46 17.14 -2.01 -5.80
C GLU A 46 17.01 -2.83 -7.10
N PRO A 47 17.82 -2.56 -8.14
CA PRO A 47 17.86 -3.40 -9.34
C PRO A 47 18.05 -4.88 -8.99
N GLY A 48 17.29 -5.76 -9.64
CA GLY A 48 17.25 -7.19 -9.36
C GLY A 48 16.28 -7.61 -8.24
N ALA A 49 15.70 -6.67 -7.50
CA ALA A 49 14.71 -6.97 -6.47
C ALA A 49 13.55 -7.80 -7.04
N ARG A 50 13.08 -8.76 -6.23
CA ARG A 50 11.90 -9.55 -6.57
C ARG A 50 10.66 -8.69 -6.37
N ILE A 51 9.89 -8.49 -7.44
CA ILE A 51 8.70 -7.64 -7.40
C ILE A 51 7.49 -8.35 -7.96
N TRP A 52 6.31 -7.87 -7.58
CA TRP A 52 5.04 -8.42 -7.99
C TRP A 52 4.19 -7.32 -8.63
N LEU A 53 3.81 -7.56 -9.88
CA LEU A 53 3.10 -6.62 -10.74
C LEU A 53 1.66 -7.08 -10.95
N GLU A 54 0.71 -6.17 -10.72
CA GLU A 54 -0.69 -6.41 -11.06
C GLU A 54 -0.90 -6.03 -12.53
N PRO A 55 -1.37 -6.97 -13.38
CA PRO A 55 -1.73 -6.65 -14.76
C PRO A 55 -2.98 -5.75 -14.80
N ASN A 56 -3.08 -4.97 -15.88
CA ASN A 56 -4.21 -4.10 -16.15
C ASN A 56 -4.59 -4.18 -17.64
N ASP A 57 -5.81 -4.63 -17.88
CA ASP A 57 -6.41 -4.83 -19.20
C ASP A 57 -7.31 -3.67 -19.65
N ASP A 58 -7.48 -2.63 -18.82
CA ASP A 58 -8.26 -1.45 -19.19
C ASP A 58 -7.60 -0.77 -20.40
N PRO A 59 -8.26 -0.74 -21.57
CA PRO A 59 -7.69 -0.20 -22.78
C PRO A 59 -7.34 1.29 -22.64
N LYS A 60 -8.01 2.02 -21.73
CA LYS A 60 -7.78 3.45 -21.47
C LYS A 60 -6.47 3.71 -20.72
N ARG A 61 -5.88 2.71 -20.06
CA ARG A 61 -4.65 2.90 -19.26
C ARG A 61 -3.39 2.71 -20.07
N LYS A 62 -2.59 3.77 -20.20
CA LYS A 62 -1.32 3.73 -20.93
C LYS A 62 -0.34 2.65 -20.43
N LEU A 63 -0.29 2.40 -19.12
CA LEU A 63 0.55 1.36 -18.52
C LEU A 63 -0.31 0.16 -18.14
N ARG A 64 0.11 -1.02 -18.61
CA ARG A 64 -0.62 -2.29 -18.44
C ARG A 64 -0.24 -3.04 -17.17
N PHE A 65 0.61 -2.46 -16.32
CA PHE A 65 1.07 -3.06 -15.08
C PHE A 65 1.15 -2.02 -13.97
N ALA A 66 0.88 -2.44 -12.73
CA ALA A 66 1.11 -1.66 -11.53
C ALA A 66 1.98 -2.46 -10.56
N TRP A 67 3.04 -1.86 -10.04
CA TRP A 67 3.87 -2.51 -9.03
C TRP A 67 3.16 -2.49 -7.67
N ARG A 68 2.94 -3.69 -7.10
CA ARG A 68 2.21 -3.87 -5.84
C ARG A 68 3.09 -4.27 -4.67
N LEU A 69 3.99 -5.23 -4.85
CA LEU A 69 4.81 -5.76 -3.76
C LEU A 69 6.29 -5.83 -4.12
N VAL A 70 7.13 -5.71 -3.10
CA VAL A 70 8.51 -6.19 -3.10
C VAL A 70 8.56 -7.43 -2.22
N GLU A 71 9.19 -8.48 -2.70
CA GLU A 71 9.44 -9.69 -1.93
C GLU A 71 10.87 -9.67 -1.39
N HIS A 72 10.99 -9.99 -0.10
CA HIS A 72 12.22 -10.03 0.66
C HIS A 72 12.62 -11.48 0.94
N PRO A 73 13.87 -11.73 1.36
CA PRO A 73 14.29 -13.06 1.83
C PRO A 73 13.33 -13.61 2.90
N GLY A 74 13.12 -14.93 2.91
CA GLY A 74 12.24 -15.60 3.87
C GLY A 74 10.74 -15.53 3.55
N GLY A 75 10.36 -15.05 2.36
CA GLY A 75 8.96 -14.99 1.94
C GLY A 75 8.18 -13.81 2.54
N HIS A 76 8.89 -12.78 3.00
CA HIS A 76 8.28 -11.54 3.49
C HIS A 76 7.98 -10.58 2.34
N PHE A 77 7.03 -9.68 2.56
CA PHE A 77 6.60 -8.72 1.54
C PHE A 77 6.46 -7.31 2.09
N THR A 78 6.74 -6.32 1.25
CA THR A 78 6.35 -4.92 1.47
C THR A 78 5.41 -4.47 0.37
N GLY A 79 4.24 -3.96 0.76
CA GLY A 79 3.32 -3.28 -0.14
C GLY A 79 3.84 -1.89 -0.50
N VAL A 80 3.92 -1.57 -1.79
CA VAL A 80 4.46 -0.29 -2.24
C VAL A 80 3.38 0.77 -2.45
N ASP A 81 2.10 0.41 -2.54
CA ASP A 81 0.98 1.34 -2.69
C ASP A 81 0.56 1.93 -1.32
N PRO A 82 0.92 3.19 -0.99
CA PRO A 82 0.53 3.78 0.29
C PRO A 82 -0.99 3.93 0.41
N GLY A 83 -1.73 4.05 -0.70
CA GLY A 83 -3.20 4.12 -0.69
C GLY A 83 -3.85 2.80 -0.27
N ALA A 84 -3.11 1.70 -0.21
CA ALA A 84 -3.60 0.46 0.36
C ALA A 84 -3.76 0.52 1.88
N ALA A 85 -2.98 1.35 2.59
CA ALA A 85 -2.98 1.41 4.05
C ALA A 85 -4.38 1.76 4.60
N ASN A 86 -5.01 2.83 4.11
CA ASN A 86 -6.35 3.22 4.55
C ASN A 86 -7.39 2.14 4.27
N ARG A 87 -7.29 1.42 3.13
CA ARG A 87 -8.21 0.30 2.84
C ARG A 87 -8.04 -0.86 3.80
N ILE A 88 -6.79 -1.22 4.12
CA ILE A 88 -6.48 -2.29 5.07
C ILE A 88 -6.95 -1.92 6.48
N VAL A 89 -6.67 -0.69 6.93
CA VAL A 89 -7.13 -0.20 8.24
C VAL A 89 -8.64 -0.15 8.30
N ARG A 90 -9.30 0.35 7.25
CA ARG A 90 -10.77 0.34 7.18
C ARG A 90 -11.34 -1.07 7.35
N GLU A 91 -10.83 -2.05 6.60
CA GLU A 91 -11.25 -3.45 6.72
C GLU A 91 -11.01 -3.98 8.15
N ALA A 92 -9.87 -3.65 8.76
CA ALA A 92 -9.55 -4.04 10.13
C ALA A 92 -10.47 -3.38 11.18
N LEU A 93 -10.86 -2.13 10.97
CA LEU A 93 -11.81 -1.43 11.85
C LEU A 93 -13.22 -1.99 11.70
N GLU A 94 -13.69 -2.22 10.46
CA GLU A 94 -15.02 -2.79 10.16
C GLU A 94 -15.16 -4.23 10.71
N THR A 95 -14.06 -4.98 10.77
CA THR A 95 -14.03 -6.35 11.30
C THR A 95 -13.61 -6.45 12.77
N CYS A 96 -13.47 -5.31 13.47
CA CYS A 96 -13.04 -5.25 14.86
C CYS A 96 -11.69 -5.95 15.14
N ALA A 97 -10.80 -6.01 14.14
CA ALA A 97 -9.48 -6.63 14.25
C ALA A 97 -8.47 -5.76 15.04
N VAL A 98 -8.77 -4.47 15.22
CA VAL A 98 -8.01 -3.56 16.10
C VAL A 98 -8.74 -3.46 17.44
N ALA A 99 -8.33 -4.28 18.41
CA ALA A 99 -9.06 -4.48 19.67
C ALA A 99 -9.39 -3.17 20.42
N ASP A 100 -8.44 -2.25 20.53
CA ASP A 100 -8.64 -0.98 21.26
C ASP A 100 -9.68 -0.06 20.60
N LEU A 101 -9.90 -0.24 19.29
CA LEU A 101 -10.83 0.52 18.47
C LEU A 101 -12.12 -0.26 18.14
N ALA A 102 -12.37 -1.40 18.77
CA ALA A 102 -13.61 -2.16 18.62
C ALA A 102 -14.78 -1.55 19.42
N GLY A 103 -16.03 -1.87 19.04
CA GLY A 103 -17.22 -1.50 19.80
C GLY A 103 -17.78 -0.09 19.56
N TYR A 104 -17.35 0.57 18.48
CA TYR A 104 -18.00 1.78 17.98
C TYR A 104 -19.14 1.43 17.01
N ASP A 105 -20.22 2.22 17.02
CA ASP A 105 -21.40 1.98 16.18
C ASP A 105 -21.24 2.51 14.74
N SER A 106 -20.35 3.49 14.56
CA SER A 106 -20.17 4.19 13.30
C SER A 106 -18.70 4.40 12.96
N LEU A 107 -18.39 4.25 11.68
CA LEU A 107 -17.09 4.52 11.07
C LEU A 107 -17.31 5.48 9.89
N ARG A 108 -16.68 6.64 9.94
CA ARG A 108 -16.74 7.64 8.87
C ARG A 108 -15.34 7.98 8.36
N PRO A 109 -15.05 7.76 7.07
CA PRO A 109 -13.76 8.15 6.49
C PRO A 109 -13.70 9.64 6.16
N GLU A 110 -12.49 10.20 6.05
CA GLU A 110 -12.22 11.53 5.48
C GLU A 110 -12.98 12.69 6.16
N VAL A 111 -13.10 12.64 7.49
CA VAL A 111 -13.88 13.63 8.26
C VAL A 111 -13.07 14.91 8.46
N ARG A 112 -13.66 16.05 8.07
CA ARG A 112 -13.08 17.37 8.32
C ARG A 112 -13.17 17.72 9.81
N TYR A 113 -12.04 18.09 10.42
CA TYR A 113 -11.98 18.51 11.83
C TYR A 113 -11.31 19.90 12.03
N GLY A 114 -10.91 20.54 10.93
CA GLY A 114 -10.36 21.89 10.91
C GLY A 114 -10.56 22.53 9.53
N GLU A 115 -10.00 23.71 9.30
CA GLU A 115 -10.23 24.46 8.05
C GLU A 115 -9.68 23.73 6.81
N LYS A 116 -8.49 23.11 6.93
CA LYS A 116 -7.78 22.43 5.82
C LYS A 116 -7.29 21.03 6.19
N SER A 117 -7.86 20.42 7.23
CA SER A 117 -7.46 19.10 7.71
C SER A 117 -8.63 18.13 7.72
N ARG A 118 -8.34 16.90 7.32
CA ARG A 118 -9.21 15.73 7.45
C ARG A 118 -8.47 14.66 8.22
N VAL A 119 -9.21 13.91 9.02
CA VAL A 119 -8.72 12.68 9.65
C VAL A 119 -9.11 11.51 8.76
N ASP A 120 -8.28 10.47 8.71
CA ASP A 120 -8.55 9.30 7.87
C ASP A 120 -9.86 8.61 8.29
N PHE A 121 -10.09 8.42 9.59
CA PHE A 121 -11.33 7.86 10.13
C PHE A 121 -11.79 8.54 11.42
N LEU A 122 -13.10 8.65 11.59
CA LEU A 122 -13.76 8.99 12.84
C LEU A 122 -14.66 7.83 13.25
N LEU A 123 -14.40 7.31 14.46
CA LEU A 123 -15.23 6.31 15.12
C LEU A 123 -16.08 6.97 16.20
N SER A 124 -17.37 6.66 16.25
CA SER A 124 -18.31 7.27 17.21
C SER A 124 -19.38 6.28 17.65
N GLY A 125 -19.92 6.45 18.86
CA GLY A 125 -20.96 5.58 19.43
C GLY A 125 -20.45 4.63 20.51
N GLY A 126 -21.25 3.63 20.86
CA GLY A 126 -20.91 2.60 21.86
C GLY A 126 -20.80 3.13 23.30
N GLY A 127 -21.33 4.31 23.59
CA GLY A 127 -21.17 4.98 24.89
C GLY A 127 -19.74 5.46 25.17
N ARG A 128 -18.89 5.52 24.14
CA ARG A 128 -17.48 5.95 24.22
C ARG A 128 -17.31 7.34 23.62
N PRO A 129 -16.27 8.10 24.05
CA PRO A 129 -15.85 9.29 23.32
C PRO A 129 -15.44 8.95 21.89
N ASP A 130 -15.67 9.90 20.98
CA ASP A 130 -15.22 9.83 19.60
C ASP A 130 -13.72 9.55 19.50
N ALA A 131 -13.33 8.64 18.60
CA ALA A 131 -11.93 8.37 18.28
C ALA A 131 -11.58 8.87 16.87
N TYR A 132 -10.61 9.77 16.81
CA TYR A 132 -10.02 10.30 15.59
C TYR A 132 -8.79 9.46 15.25
N VAL A 133 -8.80 8.80 14.10
CA VAL A 133 -7.78 7.82 13.71
C VAL A 133 -7.07 8.27 12.45
N GLU A 134 -5.76 8.50 12.57
CA GLU A 134 -4.86 8.83 11.46
C GLU A 134 -4.01 7.60 11.11
N VAL A 135 -3.91 7.28 9.82
CA VAL A 135 -3.21 6.13 9.26
C VAL A 135 -1.92 6.56 8.61
N LYS A 136 -0.80 6.00 9.07
CA LYS A 136 0.52 6.20 8.46
C LYS A 136 1.04 4.90 7.87
N SER A 137 1.42 4.93 6.60
CA SER A 137 2.08 3.80 5.92
C SER A 137 3.57 3.84 6.21
N VAL A 138 4.11 2.77 6.80
CA VAL A 138 5.53 2.66 7.15
C VAL A 138 6.17 1.53 6.33
N THR A 139 7.23 1.85 5.59
CA THR A 139 7.91 0.88 4.72
C THR A 139 9.44 0.92 4.83
N LEU A 140 10.00 1.92 5.50
CA LEU A 140 11.43 2.04 5.73
C LEU A 140 11.84 1.16 6.91
N SER A 141 12.89 0.37 6.70
CA SER A 141 13.56 -0.40 7.74
C SER A 141 15.06 -0.39 7.46
N ARG A 142 15.85 0.22 8.36
CA ARG A 142 17.33 0.20 8.29
C ARG A 142 17.95 -0.87 9.19
N ALA A 143 17.17 -1.39 10.13
CA ALA A 143 17.58 -2.43 11.07
C ALA A 143 16.47 -3.47 11.23
N ALA A 144 16.85 -4.75 11.30
CA ALA A 144 15.90 -5.84 11.45
C ALA A 144 14.97 -5.62 12.67
N GLY A 145 13.68 -5.84 12.47
CA GLY A 145 12.65 -5.65 13.50
C GLY A 145 12.28 -4.19 13.79
N ARG A 146 12.81 -3.21 13.03
CA ARG A 146 12.45 -1.79 13.19
C ARG A 146 11.83 -1.22 11.92
N ALA A 147 10.76 -0.45 12.10
CA ALA A 147 10.11 0.33 11.06
C ALA A 147 10.24 1.82 11.42
N GLU A 148 10.44 2.68 10.41
CA GLU A 148 10.73 4.11 10.59
C GLU A 148 9.79 4.97 9.72
N PHE A 149 9.18 6.00 10.32
CA PHE A 149 8.26 6.95 9.67
C PHE A 149 8.62 8.40 10.01
#